data_AF-A0A957EL63-F1
#
_entry.id   AF-A0A957EL63-F1
#
_cell.length_a   1.000
_cell.length_b   1.000
_cell.length_c   1.000
_cell.angle_alpha   90.00
_cell.angle_beta   90.00
_cell.angle_gamma   90.00
#
_symmetry.space_group_name_H-M   'P 1'
#
loop_
_entity.id
_entity.type
_entity.pdbx_description
1 polymer ?
#
loop_
_entity_poly.entity_id
_entity_poly.type
_entity_poly.pdbx_seq_one_letter_code
_entity_poly.pdbx_strand_id
1 'polypeptide(L)'
;MTTQKFSGKVKDLVDRATRGSAEDIDYIMNHLTPDASLSVTRFVDYAMSLVEQEAGVRRLEHYLFNGTQIQRNYCSLFFNRRDDWHLVKQAYDKGLVDEIQAYAR
;
A
#
# COMPACT_ATOMS: atom_id res chain seq x y z
N MET A 1 6.41 -7.62 20.71
CA MET A 1 6.78 -6.95 19.45
C MET A 1 8.28 -7.11 19.24
N THR A 2 8.68 -7.80 18.17
CA THR A 2 10.09 -8.03 17.86
C THR A 2 10.67 -6.75 17.27
N THR A 3 11.58 -6.08 17.98
CA THR A 3 12.24 -4.85 17.52
C THR A 3 13.27 -5.20 16.44
N GLN A 4 12.82 -5.48 15.21
CA GLN A 4 13.74 -5.55 14.07
C GLN A 4 14.40 -4.18 13.89
N LYS A 5 15.74 -4.14 13.94
CA LYS A 5 16.51 -2.91 13.71
C LYS A 5 16.56 -2.61 12.22
N PHE A 6 15.54 -1.92 11.71
CA PHE A 6 15.60 -1.31 10.38
C PHE A 6 16.58 -0.12 10.40
N SER A 7 17.31 0.10 9.30
CA SER A 7 18.21 1.24 9.13
C SER A 7 17.95 1.96 7.81
N GLY A 8 18.38 3.22 7.72
CA GLY A 8 18.24 4.04 6.52
C GLY A 8 16.79 4.18 6.05
N LYS A 9 16.59 4.07 4.73
CA LYS A 9 15.28 4.31 4.07
C LYS A 9 14.18 3.35 4.54
N VAL A 10 14.51 2.11 4.87
CA VAL A 10 13.53 1.13 5.33
C VAL A 10 12.95 1.54 6.69
N LYS A 11 13.79 2.06 7.59
CA LYS A 11 13.34 2.57 8.88
C LYS A 11 12.39 3.75 8.71
N ASP A 12 12.70 4.68 7.82
CA ASP A 12 11.83 5.84 7.57
C ASP A 12 10.45 5.41 7.06
N LEU A 13 10.39 4.46 6.12
CA LEU A 13 9.12 3.91 5.64
C LEU A 13 8.29 3.26 6.75
N VAL A 14 8.94 2.48 7.62
CA VAL A 14 8.29 1.81 8.76
C VAL A 14 7.76 2.82 9.78
N ASP A 15 8.58 3.82 10.14
CA ASP A 15 8.20 4.86 11.10
C ASP A 15 6.99 5.65 10.57
N ARG A 16 6.99 5.98 9.28
CA ARG A 16 5.87 6.66 8.60
C ARG A 16 4.61 5.82 8.56
N ALA A 17 4.73 4.55 8.17
CA ALA A 17 3.59 3.64 8.12
C ALA A 17 2.92 3.47 9.49
N THR A 18 3.73 3.38 10.54
CA THR A 18 3.25 3.23 11.93
C THR A 18 2.55 4.49 12.44
N ARG A 19 2.96 5.68 11.97
CA ARG A 19 2.24 6.94 12.25
C ARG A 19 0.94 7.04 11.44
N GLY A 20 0.97 6.61 10.18
CA GLY A 20 -0.20 6.45 9.33
C GLY A 20 -0.98 7.74 9.03
N SER A 21 -0.33 8.91 9.01
CA SER A 21 -0.96 10.14 8.51
C SER A 21 -1.16 10.08 6.99
N ALA A 22 -2.02 10.93 6.44
CA ALA A 22 -2.21 10.98 4.99
C ALA A 22 -0.91 11.36 4.26
N GLU A 23 -0.13 12.29 4.81
CA GLU A 23 1.17 12.72 4.28
C GLU A 23 2.22 11.61 4.36
N ASP A 24 2.18 10.80 5.43
CA ASP A 24 3.05 9.64 5.58
C ASP A 24 2.74 8.57 4.53
N ILE A 25 1.45 8.33 4.24
CA ILE A 25 1.05 7.43 3.15
C ILE A 25 1.45 8.00 1.79
N ASP A 26 1.25 9.30 1.55
CA ASP A 26 1.66 9.94 0.29
C ASP A 26 3.15 9.77 0.05
N TYR A 27 3.97 9.95 1.09
CA TYR A 27 5.40 9.70 1.02
C TYR A 27 5.72 8.24 0.62
N ILE A 28 5.09 7.27 1.27
CA ILE A 28 5.31 5.84 0.99
C ILE A 28 4.91 5.51 -0.45
N MET A 29 3.73 5.97 -0.88
CA MET A 29 3.15 5.68 -2.19
C MET A 29 3.94 6.33 -3.34
N ASN A 30 4.64 7.43 -3.08
CA ASN A 30 5.54 8.07 -4.05
C ASN A 30 6.76 7.23 -4.41
N HIS A 31 7.04 6.13 -3.71
CA HIS A 31 8.07 5.17 -4.10
C HIS A 31 7.57 4.06 -5.04
N LEU A 32 6.26 3.97 -5.30
CA LEU A 32 5.68 3.05 -6.26
C LEU A 32 5.60 3.72 -7.64
N THR A 33 6.73 3.71 -8.34
CA THR A 33 6.86 4.22 -9.71
C THR A 33 7.09 3.05 -10.69
N PRO A 34 6.86 3.23 -12.00
CA PRO A 34 7.08 2.17 -13.00
C PRO A 34 8.53 1.66 -13.07
N ASP A 35 9.49 2.48 -12.66
CA ASP A 35 10.93 2.21 -12.61
C ASP A 35 11.43 1.75 -11.23
N ALA A 36 10.53 1.57 -10.26
CA ALA A 36 10.88 1.09 -8.93
C ALA A 36 11.46 -0.33 -8.99
N SER A 37 12.60 -0.54 -8.33
CA SER A 37 13.18 -1.88 -8.22
C SER A 37 12.33 -2.79 -7.35
N LEU A 38 12.42 -4.11 -7.59
CA LEU A 38 11.71 -5.12 -6.79
C LEU A 38 11.98 -4.98 -5.28
N SER A 39 13.20 -4.61 -4.90
CA SER A 39 13.56 -4.38 -3.50
C SER A 39 12.79 -3.20 -2.90
N VAL A 40 12.65 -2.10 -3.65
CA VAL A 40 11.89 -0.93 -3.21
C VAL A 40 10.42 -1.28 -3.04
N THR A 41 9.81 -1.94 -4.02
CA THR A 41 8.39 -2.27 -3.96
C THR A 41 8.08 -3.25 -2.83
N ARG A 42 8.98 -4.21 -2.53
CA ARG A 42 8.85 -5.08 -1.35
C ARG A 42 8.91 -4.32 -0.02
N PHE A 43 9.81 -3.33 0.10
CA PHE A 43 9.86 -2.52 1.32
C PHE A 43 8.63 -1.64 1.49
N VAL A 44 8.10 -1.11 0.39
CA VAL A 44 6.83 -0.37 0.42
C VAL A 44 5.68 -1.28 0.82
N ASP A 45 5.57 -2.47 0.23
CA ASP A 45 4.52 -3.44 0.58
C ASP A 45 4.55 -3.83 2.06
N TYR A 46 5.75 -4.10 2.56
CA TYR A 46 5.96 -4.36 3.99
C TYR A 46 5.56 -3.16 4.85
N ALA A 47 5.99 -1.95 4.51
CA ALA A 47 5.59 -0.74 5.25
C ALA A 47 4.06 -0.57 5.24
N MET A 48 3.40 -0.72 4.09
CA MET A 48 1.94 -0.64 3.97
C MET A 48 1.23 -1.64 4.89
N SER A 49 1.75 -2.85 5.08
CA SER A 49 1.16 -3.82 6.00
C SER A 49 1.16 -3.40 7.48
N LEU A 50 1.93 -2.38 7.84
CA LEU A 50 2.01 -1.83 9.20
C LEU A 50 1.03 -0.66 9.44
N VAL A 51 0.30 -0.23 8.40
CA VAL A 51 -0.64 0.89 8.50
C VAL A 51 -1.92 0.42 9.17
N GLU A 52 -2.17 0.94 10.38
CA GLU A 52 -3.37 0.62 11.18
C GLU A 52 -4.28 1.83 11.39
N GLN A 53 -3.75 3.04 11.21
CA GLN A 53 -4.47 4.28 11.48
C GLN A 53 -5.52 4.53 10.42
N GLU A 54 -6.73 4.87 10.85
CA GLU A 54 -7.88 5.11 9.95
C GLU A 54 -7.60 6.16 8.88
N ALA A 55 -6.84 7.22 9.22
CA ALA A 55 -6.41 8.22 8.25
C ALA A 55 -5.55 7.61 7.13
N GLY A 56 -4.60 6.75 7.49
CA GLY A 56 -3.74 6.06 6.54
C GLY A 56 -4.49 5.04 5.69
N VAL A 57 -5.39 4.25 6.30
CA VAL A 57 -6.25 3.30 5.57
C VAL A 57 -7.13 4.04 4.55
N ARG A 58 -7.77 5.14 4.94
CA ARG A 58 -8.54 5.98 4.00
C ARG A 58 -7.69 6.56 2.88
N ARG A 59 -6.42 6.89 3.17
CA ARG A 59 -5.51 7.39 2.15
C ARG A 59 -5.09 6.29 1.17
N LEU A 60 -4.90 5.05 1.64
CA LEU A 60 -4.67 3.89 0.78
C LEU A 60 -5.89 3.58 -0.09
N GLU A 61 -7.11 3.76 0.43
CA GLU A 61 -8.34 3.64 -0.36
C GLU A 61 -8.38 4.69 -1.47
N HIS A 62 -7.99 5.94 -1.18
CA HIS A 62 -7.86 6.97 -2.21
C HIS A 62 -6.93 6.54 -3.34
N TYR A 63 -5.77 5.94 -3.02
CA TYR A 63 -4.83 5.43 -4.04
C TYR A 63 -5.36 4.21 -4.79
N LEU A 64 -6.17 3.34 -4.17
CA LEU A 64 -6.84 2.24 -4.87
C LEU A 64 -7.71 2.74 -6.03
N PHE A 65 -8.37 3.88 -5.86
CA PHE A 65 -9.28 4.42 -6.87
C PHE A 65 -8.65 5.49 -7.78
N ASN A 66 -7.63 6.21 -7.31
CA ASN A 66 -7.09 7.39 -8.00
C ASN A 66 -5.58 7.30 -8.29
N GLY A 67 -4.88 6.28 -7.78
CA GLY A 67 -3.44 6.11 -7.98
C GLY A 67 -3.08 5.65 -9.39
N THR A 68 -1.77 5.54 -9.63
CA THR A 68 -1.21 4.87 -10.83
C THR A 68 -1.47 3.36 -10.78
N GLN A 69 -1.27 2.65 -11.91
CA GLN A 69 -1.53 1.20 -11.94
C GLN A 69 -0.74 0.43 -10.86
N ILE A 70 0.55 0.73 -10.68
CA ILE A 70 1.37 0.08 -9.65
C ILE A 70 0.86 0.41 -8.24
N GLN A 71 0.46 1.64 -7.98
CA GLN A 71 -0.10 2.04 -6.68
C GLN A 71 -1.41 1.29 -6.39
N ARG A 72 -2.33 1.23 -7.37
CA ARG A 72 -3.60 0.50 -7.24
C ARG A 72 -3.38 -0.98 -6.97
N ASN A 73 -2.42 -1.60 -7.65
CA ASN A 73 -2.10 -3.01 -7.46
C ASN A 73 -1.62 -3.29 -6.02
N TYR A 74 -0.70 -2.47 -5.49
CA TYR A 74 -0.25 -2.61 -4.10
C TYR A 74 -1.34 -2.29 -3.07
N CYS A 75 -2.22 -1.32 -3.35
CA CYS A 75 -3.41 -1.08 -2.53
C CYS A 75 -4.38 -2.27 -2.56
N SER A 76 -4.57 -2.93 -3.71
CA SER A 76 -5.38 -4.15 -3.82
C SER A 76 -4.85 -5.25 -2.90
N LEU A 77 -3.54 -5.50 -2.92
CA LEU A 77 -2.88 -6.46 -2.02
C LEU A 77 -3.08 -6.10 -0.54
N PHE A 78 -2.96 -4.81 -0.20
CA PHE A 78 -3.21 -4.34 1.16
C PHE A 78 -4.63 -4.65 1.63
N PHE A 79 -5.65 -4.30 0.85
CA PHE A 79 -7.06 -4.53 1.23
C PHE A 79 -7.45 -6.01 1.20
N ASN A 80 -6.91 -6.81 0.26
CA ASN A 80 -7.12 -8.25 0.23
C ASN A 80 -6.62 -8.93 1.52
N ARG A 81 -5.44 -8.54 2.03
CA ARG A 81 -4.87 -9.10 3.27
C ARG A 81 -5.63 -8.69 4.54
N ARG A 82 -6.54 -7.72 4.44
CA ARG A 82 -7.36 -7.21 5.54
C ARG A 82 -8.81 -7.71 5.49
N ASP A 83 -9.13 -8.59 4.55
CA ASP A 83 -10.50 -9.03 4.25
C ASP A 83 -11.45 -7.89 3.83
N ASP A 84 -10.90 -6.74 3.41
CA ASP A 84 -11.64 -5.58 2.90
C ASP A 84 -12.01 -5.77 1.41
N TRP A 85 -12.43 -6.99 1.05
CA TRP A 85 -12.66 -7.44 -0.34
C TRP A 85 -13.64 -6.56 -1.12
N HIS A 86 -14.62 -5.98 -0.44
CA HIS A 86 -15.63 -5.14 -1.06
C HIS A 86 -15.03 -3.91 -1.77
N LEU A 87 -13.92 -3.35 -1.25
CA LEU A 87 -13.21 -2.24 -1.88
C LEU A 87 -12.49 -2.69 -3.16
N VAL A 88 -11.80 -3.83 -3.08
CA VAL A 88 -11.07 -4.40 -4.22
C VAL A 88 -12.03 -4.79 -5.34
N LYS A 89 -13.15 -5.43 -5.00
CA LYS A 89 -14.21 -5.73 -5.97
C LYS A 89 -14.74 -4.47 -6.63
N GLN A 90 -14.99 -3.40 -5.89
CA GLN A 90 -15.43 -2.13 -6.48
C GLN A 90 -14.39 -1.56 -7.46
N ALA A 91 -13.09 -1.64 -7.13
CA ALA A 91 -12.03 -1.19 -8.02
C ALA A 91 -11.95 -2.04 -9.30
N TYR A 92 -12.11 -3.35 -9.17
CA TYR A 92 -12.18 -4.29 -10.29
C TYR A 92 -13.40 -4.02 -11.20
N ASP A 93 -14.60 -3.85 -10.63
CA ASP A 93 -15.82 -3.57 -11.37
C ASP A 93 -15.73 -2.23 -12.15
N LYS A 94 -14.89 -1.30 -11.69
CA LYS A 94 -14.58 -0.03 -12.37
C LYS A 94 -13.44 -0.14 -13.40
N GLY A 95 -12.85 -1.32 -13.59
CA GLY A 95 -11.71 -1.56 -14.49
C GLY A 95 -10.40 -0.92 -14.03
N LEU A 96 -10.25 -0.64 -12.73
CA LEU A 96 -9.06 0.04 -12.18
C LEU A 96 -7.96 -0.95 -11.78
N VAL A 97 -8.33 -2.20 -11.53
CA VAL A 97 -7.48 -3.32 -11.15
C VAL A 97 -7.88 -4.51 -12.03
N ASP A 98 -6.92 -5.27 -12.55
CA ASP A 98 -7.22 -6.46 -13.36
C ASP A 98 -7.60 -7.68 -12.50
N GLU A 99 -8.06 -8.75 -13.14
CA GLU A 99 -8.49 -9.97 -12.45
C GLU A 99 -7.35 -10.61 -11.64
N ILE A 100 -6.13 -10.64 -12.17
CA ILE A 100 -4.97 -11.24 -11.50
C ILE A 100 -4.70 -10.51 -10.18
N GLN A 101 -4.72 -9.18 -10.21
CA GLN A 101 -4.46 -8.33 -9.05
C GLN A 101 -5.65 -8.29 -8.08
N ALA A 102 -6.88 -8.38 -8.58
CA ALA A 102 -8.06 -8.47 -7.73
C ALA A 102 -8.01 -9.76 -6.90
N TYR A 103 -7.70 -10.91 -7.51
CA TYR A 103 -7.71 -12.21 -6.82
C TYR A 103 -6.36 -12.62 -6.21
N ALA A 104 -5.35 -11.76 -6.24
CA ALA A 104 -4.06 -11.99 -5.58
C ALA A 104 -4.22 -12.01 -4.05
N ARG A 105 -3.78 -13.11 -3.41
CA ARG A 105 -3.81 -13.32 -1.96
C ARG A 105 -2.45 -13.72 -1.44
#